data_AF-A0A7S1M0W4-F1
#
_entry.id   AF-A0A7S1M0W4-F1
#
_cell.length_a   1.000
_cell.length_b   1.000
_cell.length_c   1.000
_cell.angle_alpha   90.00
_cell.angle_beta   90.00
_cell.angle_gamma   90.00
#
_symmetry.space_group_name_H-M   'P 1'
#
loop_
_entity.id
_entity.type
_entity.pdbx_description
1 polymer ?
#
loop_
_entity_poly.entity_id
_entity_poly.type
_entity_poly.pdbx_seq_one_letter_code
_entity_poly.pdbx_strand_id
1 'polypeptide(L)'
;VGRRAAVTVATYALKIQLVRLNMGRDYSMKLFRQDLKSVIAKATVENERVALLVEDHSIFSEDVLEMVNSLISSGEVPGLYTPEELDQIMPSLREPAADEGFTGPVYQFFLQRLRTNLRLCLIMDPRNALFGVRCASNPALLTRCAVLWMDQWSDEGMKLLCKTLHRDVLKESLKDDDKLNVPHELITMHKSLGDRATPELFKSVMHAFRHVFQAKSKATRESSQRLSAGLTKLNEAQEQVDKTKLEVQEKMKEVERKQTEADEALTEIQQNMADSADQRQKAEELTQQLDEEKKVIAVKSEKIESELSTITPMLEAAREAVSGIKSENLNEIRSLKTPPEPIRDVLEGVLGLLGVQDTTWSGMR
;
A
#
# COMPACT_ATOMS: atom_id res chain seq x y z
N VAL A 1 -42.39 14.06 -19.71
CA VAL A 1 -42.41 15.19 -18.75
C VAL A 1 -43.05 14.73 -17.45
N GLY A 2 -42.55 15.16 -16.28
CA GLY A 2 -43.04 14.76 -14.95
C GLY A 2 -44.43 15.27 -14.57
N ARG A 3 -45.42 15.09 -15.44
CA ARG A 3 -46.83 15.53 -15.28
C ARG A 3 -47.45 14.97 -13.99
N ARG A 4 -47.30 13.65 -13.77
CA ARG A 4 -47.74 12.98 -12.54
C ARG A 4 -47.11 13.57 -11.28
N ALA A 5 -45.80 13.84 -11.32
CA ALA A 5 -45.07 14.41 -10.20
C ALA A 5 -45.57 15.84 -9.91
N ALA A 6 -45.78 16.67 -10.94
CA ALA A 6 -46.32 18.02 -10.78
C ALA A 6 -47.71 18.02 -10.16
N VAL A 7 -48.63 17.15 -10.62
CA VAL A 7 -49.96 17.01 -10.02
C VAL A 7 -49.87 16.56 -8.55
N THR A 8 -48.97 15.62 -8.25
CA THR A 8 -48.77 15.14 -6.88
C THR A 8 -48.28 16.25 -5.95
N VAL A 9 -47.31 17.05 -6.39
CA VAL A 9 -46.79 18.18 -5.61
C VAL A 9 -47.85 19.27 -5.45
N ALA A 10 -48.59 19.60 -6.51
CA ALA A 10 -49.63 20.62 -6.46
C ALA A 10 -50.79 20.24 -5.54
N THR A 11 -51.27 18.99 -5.64
CA THR A 11 -52.34 18.49 -4.76
C THR A 11 -51.91 18.44 -3.31
N TYR A 12 -50.66 18.01 -3.04
CA TYR A 12 -50.08 18.05 -1.71
C TYR A 12 -50.03 19.48 -1.14
N ALA A 13 -49.54 20.46 -1.93
CA ALA A 13 -49.48 21.86 -1.51
C ALA A 13 -50.85 22.48 -1.23
N LEU A 14 -51.87 22.10 -2.01
CA LEU A 14 -53.25 22.57 -1.86
C LEU A 14 -54.05 21.77 -0.82
N LYS A 15 -53.44 20.78 -0.15
CA LYS A 15 -54.10 19.86 0.78
C LYS A 15 -55.31 19.14 0.17
N ILE A 16 -55.21 18.79 -1.10
CA ILE A 16 -56.23 18.02 -1.83
C ILE A 16 -55.80 16.54 -1.82
N GLN A 17 -56.69 15.64 -1.44
CA GLN A 17 -56.40 14.21 -1.44
C GLN A 17 -56.30 13.71 -2.88
N LEU A 18 -55.11 13.25 -3.28
CA LEU A 18 -54.90 12.65 -4.60
C LEU A 18 -55.29 11.18 -4.59
N VAL A 19 -56.33 10.82 -5.32
CA VAL A 19 -56.74 9.42 -5.56
C VAL A 19 -56.20 8.96 -6.91
N ARG A 20 -55.55 7.80 -6.90
CA ARG A 20 -55.01 7.15 -8.10
C ARG A 20 -55.70 5.81 -8.29
N LEU A 21 -55.98 5.48 -9.55
CA LEU A 21 -56.56 4.19 -9.91
C LEU A 21 -55.48 3.10 -9.80
N ASN A 22 -55.71 2.10 -8.95
CA ASN A 22 -54.80 0.98 -8.78
C ASN A 22 -55.13 -0.09 -9.82
N MET A 23 -54.54 0.04 -11.01
CA MET A 23 -54.70 -0.88 -12.12
C MET A 23 -54.02 -2.24 -11.80
N GLY A 24 -54.78 -3.19 -11.28
CA GLY A 24 -54.38 -4.60 -11.15
C GLY A 24 -54.53 -5.39 -12.46
N ARG A 25 -54.07 -6.65 -12.50
CA ARG A 25 -54.20 -7.52 -13.70
C ARG A 25 -55.65 -7.76 -14.11
N ASP A 26 -56.55 -7.86 -13.13
CA ASP A 26 -57.99 -8.12 -13.34
C ASP A 26 -58.84 -6.86 -13.18
N TYR A 27 -58.26 -5.68 -13.46
CA TYR A 27 -59.00 -4.42 -13.34
C TYR A 27 -60.13 -4.39 -14.38
N SER A 28 -61.37 -4.35 -13.88
CA SER A 28 -62.57 -4.42 -14.70
C SER A 28 -63.40 -3.15 -14.55
N MET A 29 -64.36 -2.98 -15.46
CA MET A 29 -65.30 -1.85 -15.40
C MET A 29 -66.10 -1.81 -14.08
N LYS A 30 -66.31 -2.96 -13.43
CA LYS A 30 -66.97 -3.03 -12.12
C LYS A 30 -66.12 -2.38 -11.02
N LEU A 31 -64.82 -2.65 -11.01
CA LEU A 31 -63.88 -2.03 -10.06
C LEU A 31 -63.74 -0.54 -10.33
N PHE A 32 -63.70 -0.12 -11.60
CA PHE A 32 -63.69 1.30 -11.94
C PHE A 32 -64.93 2.05 -11.41
N ARG A 33 -66.12 1.48 -11.58
CA ARG A 33 -67.36 2.06 -11.02
C ARG A 33 -67.29 2.14 -9.49
N GLN A 34 -66.72 1.13 -8.82
CA GLN A 34 -66.55 1.14 -7.37
C GLN A 34 -65.55 2.22 -6.90
N ASP A 35 -64.41 2.35 -7.58
CA ASP A 35 -63.42 3.41 -7.30
C ASP A 35 -64.04 4.79 -7.50
N LEU A 36 -64.81 4.98 -8.57
CA LEU A 36 -65.49 6.24 -8.84
C LEU A 36 -66.55 6.58 -7.78
N LYS A 37 -67.33 5.58 -7.35
CA LYS A 37 -68.28 5.73 -6.22
C LYS A 37 -67.56 6.14 -4.93
N SER A 38 -66.43 5.50 -4.62
CA SER A 38 -65.61 5.84 -3.45
C SER A 38 -65.10 7.28 -3.51
N VAL A 39 -64.60 7.72 -4.66
CA VAL A 39 -64.14 9.10 -4.87
C VAL A 39 -65.29 10.12 -4.72
N ILE A 40 -66.45 9.82 -5.29
CA ILE A 40 -67.63 10.68 -5.20
C ILE A 40 -68.14 10.75 -3.75
N ALA A 41 -68.17 9.63 -3.03
CA ALA A 41 -68.58 9.59 -1.63
C ALA A 41 -67.68 10.46 -0.75
N LYS A 42 -66.36 10.38 -0.91
CA LYS A 42 -65.40 11.26 -0.19
C LYS A 42 -65.64 12.75 -0.49
N ALA A 43 -65.87 13.08 -1.76
CA ALA A 43 -66.10 14.47 -2.16
C ALA A 43 -67.44 15.03 -1.66
N THR A 44 -68.45 14.19 -1.42
CA THR A 44 -69.84 14.63 -1.15
C THR A 44 -70.27 14.40 0.30
N VAL A 45 -70.12 13.18 0.81
CA VAL A 45 -70.52 12.76 2.16
C VAL A 45 -69.49 13.25 3.18
N GLU A 46 -68.20 12.98 2.95
CA GLU A 46 -67.11 13.38 3.86
C GLU A 46 -66.70 14.86 3.69
N ASN A 47 -67.21 15.53 2.65
CA ASN A 47 -66.91 16.93 2.31
C ASN A 47 -65.39 17.22 2.15
N GLU A 48 -64.63 16.23 1.67
CA GLU A 48 -63.19 16.38 1.45
C GLU A 48 -62.87 16.86 0.03
N ARG A 49 -61.82 17.67 -0.11
CA ARG A 49 -61.31 18.05 -1.44
C ARG A 49 -60.50 16.90 -2.01
N VAL A 50 -60.99 16.32 -3.10
CA VAL A 50 -60.39 15.14 -3.73
C VAL A 50 -60.00 15.45 -5.16
N ALA A 51 -58.81 15.02 -5.57
CA ALA A 51 -58.38 15.02 -6.96
C ALA A 51 -58.25 13.58 -7.48
N LEU A 52 -59.02 13.22 -8.49
CA LEU A 52 -58.87 11.94 -9.17
C LEU A 52 -57.89 12.10 -10.36
N LEU A 53 -56.84 11.28 -10.35
CA LEU A 53 -55.84 11.22 -11.41
C LEU A 53 -56.14 10.04 -12.34
N VAL A 54 -56.40 10.35 -13.61
CA VAL A 54 -56.58 9.38 -14.68
C VAL A 54 -55.41 9.49 -15.65
N GLU A 55 -54.66 8.42 -15.82
CA GLU A 55 -53.51 8.34 -16.72
C GLU A 55 -53.82 7.47 -17.95
N ASP A 56 -53.11 7.64 -19.06
CA ASP A 56 -53.36 6.89 -20.30
C ASP A 56 -53.46 5.37 -20.14
N HIS A 57 -52.66 4.77 -19.25
CA HIS A 57 -52.67 3.33 -19.00
C HIS A 57 -53.91 2.85 -18.21
N SER A 58 -54.62 3.77 -17.54
CA SER A 58 -55.88 3.47 -16.86
C SER A 58 -57.09 3.51 -17.80
N ILE A 59 -56.91 3.98 -19.03
CA ILE A 59 -57.96 4.05 -20.05
C ILE A 59 -57.90 2.78 -20.91
N PHE A 60 -58.41 1.69 -20.37
CA PHE A 60 -58.47 0.37 -21.03
C PHE A 60 -59.73 0.16 -21.90
N SER A 61 -60.78 0.95 -21.68
CA SER A 61 -62.00 1.00 -22.52
C SER A 61 -62.39 2.45 -22.78
N GLU A 62 -63.11 2.71 -23.87
CA GLU A 62 -63.66 4.04 -24.20
C GLU A 62 -64.71 4.47 -23.16
N ASP A 63 -65.46 3.53 -22.58
CA ASP A 63 -66.47 3.80 -21.55
C ASP A 63 -65.88 4.52 -20.32
N VAL A 64 -64.60 4.29 -20.01
CA VAL A 64 -63.90 4.97 -18.89
C VAL A 64 -63.86 6.47 -19.15
N LEU A 65 -63.49 6.87 -20.36
CA LEU A 65 -63.43 8.27 -20.75
C LEU A 65 -64.83 8.88 -20.89
N GLU A 66 -65.80 8.12 -21.40
CA GLU A 66 -67.19 8.59 -21.48
C GLU A 66 -67.75 8.92 -20.09
N MET A 67 -67.52 8.04 -19.10
CA MET A 67 -67.93 8.31 -17.72
C MET A 67 -67.22 9.53 -17.12
N VAL A 68 -65.92 9.70 -17.38
CA VAL A 68 -65.19 10.91 -16.97
C VAL A 68 -65.74 12.16 -17.68
N ASN A 69 -66.10 12.06 -18.95
CA ASN A 69 -66.68 13.14 -19.75
C ASN A 69 -68.07 13.55 -19.25
N SER A 70 -68.92 12.57 -18.88
CA SER A 70 -70.20 12.84 -18.21
C SER A 70 -69.97 13.56 -16.87
N LEU A 71 -69.02 13.06 -16.05
CA LEU A 71 -68.71 13.66 -14.76
C LEU A 71 -68.21 15.12 -14.89
N ILE A 72 -67.42 15.43 -15.92
CA ILE A 72 -66.96 16.79 -16.21
C ILE A 72 -68.10 17.69 -16.73
N SER A 73 -68.99 17.15 -17.55
CA SER A 73 -70.07 17.92 -18.20
C SER A 73 -71.22 18.23 -17.26
N SER A 74 -71.80 17.18 -16.67
CA SER A 74 -73.03 17.26 -15.88
C SER A 74 -72.75 17.14 -14.38
N GLY A 75 -71.57 16.68 -13.97
CA GLY A 75 -71.31 16.36 -12.56
C GLY A 75 -71.95 15.05 -12.12
N GLU A 76 -72.46 14.24 -13.06
CA GLU A 76 -73.07 12.95 -12.78
C GLU A 76 -72.71 11.95 -13.88
N VAL A 77 -72.72 10.66 -13.53
CA VAL A 77 -72.49 9.57 -14.49
C VAL A 77 -73.76 8.74 -14.60
N PRO A 78 -74.42 8.73 -15.77
CA PRO A 78 -75.64 7.94 -15.98
C PRO A 78 -75.43 6.46 -15.65
N GLY A 79 -76.35 5.87 -14.87
CA GLY A 79 -76.29 4.47 -14.49
C GLY A 79 -75.10 4.10 -13.58
N LEU A 80 -74.45 5.08 -12.94
CA LEU A 80 -73.43 4.79 -11.92
C LEU A 80 -74.05 4.29 -10.62
N TYR A 81 -75.11 4.97 -10.16
CA TYR A 81 -75.86 4.60 -8.96
C TYR A 81 -77.20 3.99 -9.34
N THR A 82 -77.62 2.97 -8.62
CA THR A 82 -79.02 2.51 -8.67
C THR A 82 -79.91 3.43 -7.81
N PRO A 83 -81.22 3.50 -8.04
CA PRO A 83 -82.13 4.29 -7.22
C PRO A 83 -82.01 3.96 -5.73
N GLU A 84 -81.84 2.68 -5.41
CA GLU A 84 -81.69 2.19 -4.03
C GLU A 84 -80.40 2.70 -3.37
N GLU A 85 -79.30 2.78 -4.12
CA GLU A 85 -78.03 3.33 -3.60
C GLU A 85 -78.13 4.83 -3.34
N LEU A 86 -78.83 5.58 -4.21
CA LEU A 86 -79.06 7.01 -4.01
C LEU A 86 -79.92 7.24 -2.76
N ASP A 87 -80.99 6.47 -2.58
CA ASP A 87 -81.88 6.58 -1.41
C ASP A 87 -81.15 6.31 -0.08
N GLN A 88 -80.05 5.56 -0.10
CA GLN A 88 -79.19 5.35 1.08
C GLN A 88 -78.27 6.54 1.36
N ILE A 89 -77.82 7.26 0.32
CA ILE A 89 -76.86 8.38 0.44
C ILE A 89 -77.57 9.71 0.70
N MET A 90 -78.77 9.94 0.14
CA MET A 90 -79.48 11.22 0.31
C MET A 90 -79.76 11.60 1.77
N PRO A 91 -80.15 10.69 2.68
CA PRO A 91 -80.43 11.04 4.07
C PRO A 91 -79.23 11.64 4.79
N SER A 92 -78.01 11.14 4.56
CA SER A 92 -76.79 11.66 5.21
C SER A 92 -76.41 13.06 4.74
N LEU A 93 -77.02 13.57 3.67
CA LEU A 93 -76.76 14.88 3.11
C LEU A 93 -77.81 15.93 3.51
N ARG A 94 -78.87 15.54 4.23
CA ARG A 94 -79.92 16.49 4.68
C ARG A 94 -79.44 17.44 5.78
N GLU A 95 -78.80 16.91 6.81
CA GLU A 95 -78.27 17.73 7.91
C GLU A 95 -77.20 18.70 7.39
N PRO A 96 -76.20 18.25 6.60
CA PRO A 96 -75.19 19.17 6.08
C PRO A 96 -75.74 20.19 5.07
N ALA A 97 -76.81 19.87 4.34
CA ALA A 97 -77.50 20.82 3.46
C ALA A 97 -78.20 21.93 4.26
N ALA A 98 -78.82 21.58 5.40
CA ALA A 98 -79.44 22.55 6.29
C ALA A 98 -78.39 23.44 6.97
N ASP A 99 -77.27 22.87 7.41
CA ASP A 99 -76.16 23.62 8.02
C ASP A 99 -75.52 24.62 7.05
N GLU A 100 -75.42 24.26 5.77
CA GLU A 100 -74.93 25.15 4.71
C GLU A 100 -76.02 26.09 4.14
N GLY A 101 -77.25 26.04 4.66
CA GLY A 101 -78.35 26.92 4.28
C GLY A 101 -78.92 26.65 2.87
N PHE A 102 -78.77 25.44 2.34
CA PHE A 102 -79.26 25.08 1.01
C PHE A 102 -80.76 24.70 1.04
N THR A 103 -81.58 25.37 0.24
CA THR A 103 -83.05 25.24 0.25
C THR A 103 -83.63 24.49 -0.96
N GLY A 104 -82.81 23.77 -1.72
CA GLY A 104 -83.23 23.00 -2.89
C GLY A 104 -83.34 21.48 -2.64
N PRO A 105 -83.64 20.69 -3.68
CA PRO A 105 -83.59 19.22 -3.60
C PRO A 105 -82.20 18.74 -3.16
N VAL A 106 -82.15 17.77 -2.23
CA VAL A 106 -80.89 17.21 -1.69
C VAL A 106 -79.95 16.70 -2.79
N TYR A 107 -80.51 16.20 -3.90
CA TYR A 107 -79.73 15.79 -5.07
C TYR A 107 -78.94 16.94 -5.71
N GLN A 108 -79.51 18.14 -5.78
CA GLN A 108 -78.80 19.31 -6.29
C GLN A 108 -77.66 19.72 -5.36
N PHE A 109 -77.85 19.59 -4.05
CA PHE A 109 -76.80 19.81 -3.06
C PHE A 109 -75.65 18.81 -3.23
N PHE A 110 -75.97 17.53 -3.43
CA PHE A 110 -74.99 16.50 -3.75
C PHE A 110 -74.15 16.87 -4.98
N LEU A 111 -74.79 17.28 -6.08
CA LEU A 111 -74.09 17.71 -7.29
C LEU A 111 -73.26 18.99 -7.08
N GLN A 112 -73.74 19.93 -6.26
CA GLN A 112 -73.01 21.15 -5.92
C GLN A 112 -71.74 20.84 -5.12
N ARG A 113 -71.84 20.00 -4.08
CA ARG A 113 -70.67 19.56 -3.31
C ARG A 113 -69.68 18.81 -4.18
N LEU A 114 -70.17 17.92 -5.03
CA LEU A 114 -69.32 17.18 -5.95
C LEU A 114 -68.52 18.11 -6.87
N ARG A 115 -69.17 19.13 -7.47
CA ARG A 115 -68.49 20.12 -8.31
C ARG A 115 -67.50 20.99 -7.53
N THR A 116 -67.82 21.34 -6.29
CA THR A 116 -66.94 22.17 -5.45
C THR A 116 -65.71 21.41 -4.99
N ASN A 117 -65.84 20.13 -4.63
CA ASN A 117 -64.80 19.38 -3.94
C ASN A 117 -64.00 18.44 -4.85
N LEU A 118 -64.60 17.92 -5.93
CA LEU A 118 -63.91 17.03 -6.85
C LEU A 118 -63.12 17.82 -7.90
N ARG A 119 -61.86 17.42 -8.10
CA ARG A 119 -61.02 17.87 -9.21
C ARG A 119 -60.62 16.65 -10.04
N LEU A 120 -60.67 16.79 -11.36
CA LEU A 120 -60.27 15.74 -12.28
C LEU A 120 -58.98 16.15 -12.98
N CYS A 121 -57.98 15.28 -12.92
CA CYS A 121 -56.70 15.48 -13.59
C CYS A 121 -56.49 14.35 -14.59
N LEU A 122 -56.43 14.68 -15.88
CA LEU A 122 -56.16 13.73 -16.93
C LEU A 122 -54.74 13.92 -17.47
N ILE A 123 -54.00 12.82 -17.58
CA ILE A 123 -52.67 12.78 -18.20
C ILE A 123 -52.73 11.86 -19.42
N MET A 124 -52.74 12.48 -20.60
CA MET A 124 -52.73 11.80 -21.89
C MET A 124 -51.45 12.13 -22.68
N ASP A 125 -50.94 11.19 -23.45
CA ASP A 125 -49.83 11.39 -24.38
C ASP A 125 -50.38 11.78 -25.77
N PRO A 126 -50.07 12.98 -26.28
CA PRO A 126 -50.53 13.40 -27.62
C PRO A 126 -49.96 12.53 -28.75
N ARG A 127 -48.92 11.73 -28.50
CA ARG A 127 -48.33 10.80 -29.48
C ARG A 127 -49.13 9.50 -29.61
N ASN A 128 -50.10 9.26 -28.74
CA ASN A 128 -50.99 8.11 -28.87
C ASN A 128 -51.92 8.29 -30.08
N ALA A 129 -51.99 7.30 -30.97
CA ALA A 129 -52.85 7.35 -32.15
C ALA A 129 -54.33 7.58 -31.81
N LEU A 130 -54.77 7.10 -30.64
CA LEU A 130 -56.14 7.28 -30.15
C LEU A 130 -56.38 8.64 -29.48
N PHE A 131 -55.35 9.47 -29.27
CA PHE A 131 -55.50 10.77 -28.60
C PHE A 131 -56.52 11.67 -29.30
N GLY A 132 -56.40 11.80 -30.62
CA GLY A 132 -57.32 12.63 -31.42
C GLY A 132 -58.76 12.14 -31.33
N VAL A 133 -58.97 10.83 -31.47
CA VAL A 133 -60.30 10.20 -31.37
C VAL A 133 -60.89 10.38 -29.97
N ARG A 134 -60.11 10.10 -28.92
CA ARG A 134 -60.53 10.27 -27.52
C ARG A 134 -60.96 11.70 -27.21
N CYS A 135 -60.21 12.70 -27.69
CA CYS A 135 -60.55 14.11 -27.51
C CYS A 135 -61.79 14.52 -28.33
N ALA A 136 -61.97 13.98 -29.54
CA ALA A 136 -63.14 14.26 -30.39
C ALA A 136 -64.43 13.66 -29.82
N SER A 137 -64.38 12.42 -29.33
CA SER A 137 -65.53 11.74 -28.72
C SER A 137 -65.91 12.32 -27.35
N ASN A 138 -64.99 13.02 -26.67
CA ASN A 138 -65.19 13.54 -25.32
C ASN A 138 -64.93 15.06 -25.24
N PRO A 139 -65.87 15.89 -25.74
CA PRO A 139 -65.66 17.34 -25.86
C PRO A 139 -65.56 18.06 -24.50
N ALA A 140 -66.04 17.48 -23.40
CA ALA A 140 -65.95 18.08 -22.08
C ALA A 140 -64.50 18.23 -21.61
N LEU A 141 -63.62 17.33 -22.04
CA LEU A 141 -62.19 17.35 -21.72
C LEU A 141 -61.52 18.65 -22.19
N LEU A 142 -61.96 19.22 -23.31
CA LEU A 142 -61.39 20.43 -23.88
C LEU A 142 -62.17 21.69 -23.51
N THR A 143 -63.49 21.58 -23.30
CA THR A 143 -64.36 22.73 -23.07
C THR A 143 -64.49 23.13 -21.60
N ARG A 144 -64.36 22.18 -20.67
CA ARG A 144 -64.59 22.40 -19.23
C ARG A 144 -63.32 22.27 -18.39
N CYS A 145 -62.22 21.75 -18.94
CA CYS A 145 -60.94 21.62 -18.24
C CYS A 145 -59.91 22.60 -18.77
N ALA A 146 -58.98 23.01 -17.91
CA ALA A 146 -57.81 23.77 -18.32
C ALA A 146 -56.78 22.83 -18.98
N VAL A 147 -56.53 23.04 -20.28
CA VAL A 147 -55.58 22.23 -21.04
C VAL A 147 -54.17 22.78 -20.86
N LEU A 148 -53.27 21.96 -20.30
CA LEU A 148 -51.87 22.30 -20.12
C LEU A 148 -51.00 21.46 -21.05
N TRP A 149 -50.47 22.11 -22.10
CA TRP A 149 -49.55 21.46 -23.03
C TRP A 149 -48.14 21.38 -22.43
N MET A 150 -47.75 20.16 -22.04
CA MET A 150 -46.41 19.85 -21.53
C MET A 150 -45.68 18.94 -22.52
N ASP A 151 -44.96 19.57 -23.45
CA ASP A 151 -44.27 18.87 -24.53
C ASP A 151 -42.85 18.43 -24.13
N GLN A 152 -41.82 19.11 -24.62
CA GLN A 152 -40.43 18.79 -24.27
C GLN A 152 -39.87 19.75 -23.22
N TRP A 153 -38.79 19.33 -22.58
CA TRP A 153 -38.04 20.23 -21.71
C TRP A 153 -37.30 21.27 -22.55
N SER A 154 -37.27 22.51 -22.07
CA SER A 154 -36.48 23.57 -22.69
C SER A 154 -34.98 23.26 -22.56
N ASP A 155 -34.19 23.76 -23.50
CA ASP A 155 -32.73 23.63 -23.47
C ASP A 155 -32.15 24.17 -22.17
N GLU A 156 -32.68 25.27 -21.67
CA GLU A 156 -32.27 25.87 -20.41
C GLU A 156 -32.60 24.95 -19.22
N GLY A 157 -33.80 24.37 -19.21
CA GLY A 157 -34.20 23.39 -18.19
C GLY A 157 -33.31 22.15 -18.20
N MET A 158 -33.00 21.62 -19.37
CA MET A 158 -32.08 20.49 -19.53
C MET A 158 -30.64 20.84 -19.10
N LYS A 159 -30.14 22.02 -19.47
CA LYS A 159 -28.82 22.51 -19.01
C LYS A 159 -28.77 22.63 -17.50
N LEU A 160 -29.81 23.19 -16.88
CA LEU A 160 -29.90 23.34 -15.43
C LEU A 160 -29.93 21.99 -14.73
N LEU A 161 -30.68 21.03 -15.26
CA LEU A 161 -30.71 19.66 -14.76
C LEU A 161 -29.33 18.99 -14.85
N CYS A 162 -28.63 19.13 -15.98
CA CYS A 162 -27.25 18.66 -16.14
C CYS A 162 -26.32 19.26 -15.09
N LYS A 163 -26.36 20.58 -14.91
CA LYS A 163 -25.52 21.27 -13.90
C LYS A 163 -25.83 20.82 -12.48
N THR A 164 -27.10 20.59 -12.17
CA THR A 164 -27.53 20.22 -10.81
C THR A 164 -27.22 18.76 -10.50
N LEU A 165 -27.53 17.84 -11.41
CA LEU A 165 -27.37 16.40 -11.19
C LEU A 165 -25.90 15.95 -11.32
N HIS A 166 -25.12 16.61 -12.17
CA HIS A 166 -23.72 16.26 -12.45
C HIS A 166 -22.73 17.26 -11.89
N ARG A 167 -23.11 18.05 -10.87
CA ARG A 167 -22.20 19.04 -10.25
C ARG A 167 -20.85 18.43 -9.85
N ASP A 168 -20.86 17.22 -9.30
CA ASP A 168 -19.65 16.55 -8.83
C ASP A 168 -18.75 16.10 -9.99
N VAL A 169 -19.36 15.63 -11.08
CA VAL A 169 -18.68 15.25 -12.34
C VAL A 169 -18.13 16.48 -13.07
N LEU A 170 -18.90 17.56 -13.12
CA LEU A 170 -18.52 18.81 -13.79
C LEU A 170 -17.43 19.56 -13.02
N LYS A 171 -17.41 19.52 -11.68
CA LYS A 171 -16.33 20.12 -10.89
C LYS A 171 -14.96 19.48 -11.15
N GLU A 172 -14.92 18.17 -11.43
CA GLU A 172 -13.67 17.49 -11.82
C GLU A 172 -13.25 17.84 -13.25
N SER A 173 -14.21 18.04 -14.16
CA SER A 173 -13.94 18.32 -15.58
C SER A 173 -13.64 19.79 -15.90
N LEU A 174 -14.07 20.74 -15.05
CA LEU A 174 -13.93 22.20 -15.28
C LEU A 174 -12.54 22.77 -14.96
N LYS A 175 -11.58 21.93 -14.56
CA LYS A 175 -10.23 22.41 -14.21
C LYS A 175 -9.28 22.52 -15.42
N ASP A 176 -9.60 21.91 -16.56
CA ASP A 176 -8.59 21.72 -17.61
C ASP A 176 -8.99 22.00 -19.07
N ASP A 177 -10.25 22.30 -19.43
CA ASP A 177 -10.54 22.65 -20.83
C ASP A 177 -11.87 23.38 -21.02
N ASP A 178 -11.83 24.60 -21.58
CA ASP A 178 -12.99 25.39 -22.02
C ASP A 178 -13.74 24.75 -23.21
N LYS A 179 -13.27 23.60 -23.72
CA LYS A 179 -13.75 23.00 -24.97
C LYS A 179 -14.87 21.98 -24.80
N LEU A 180 -14.98 21.27 -23.66
CA LEU A 180 -15.97 20.20 -23.52
C LEU A 180 -17.18 20.62 -22.68
N ASN A 181 -18.18 21.17 -23.35
CA ASN A 181 -19.48 21.46 -22.74
C ASN A 181 -20.34 20.19 -22.67
N VAL A 182 -20.06 19.32 -21.69
CA VAL A 182 -20.80 18.07 -21.45
C VAL A 182 -22.33 18.28 -21.43
N PRO A 183 -22.88 19.31 -20.75
CA PRO A 183 -24.31 19.60 -20.83
C PRO A 183 -24.82 19.83 -22.25
N HIS A 184 -24.05 20.52 -23.10
CA HIS A 184 -24.44 20.78 -24.48
C HIS A 184 -24.46 19.48 -25.31
N GLU A 185 -23.42 18.67 -25.23
CA GLU A 185 -23.31 17.40 -25.95
C GLU A 185 -24.44 16.42 -25.59
N LEU A 186 -24.74 16.30 -24.29
CA LEU A 186 -25.86 15.45 -23.83
C LEU A 186 -27.21 15.91 -24.39
N ILE A 187 -27.43 17.22 -24.49
CA ILE A 187 -28.65 17.77 -25.08
C ILE A 187 -28.69 17.54 -26.59
N THR A 188 -27.56 17.71 -27.28
CA THR A 188 -27.46 17.45 -28.73
C THR A 188 -27.76 15.98 -29.04
N MET A 189 -27.18 15.04 -28.28
CA MET A 189 -27.50 13.61 -28.37
C MET A 189 -28.97 13.32 -28.04
N HIS A 190 -29.56 14.04 -27.09
CA HIS A 190 -30.97 13.86 -26.78
C HIS A 190 -31.86 14.29 -27.94
N LYS A 191 -31.55 15.44 -28.54
CA LYS A 191 -32.31 16.00 -29.67
C LYS A 191 -32.15 15.20 -30.95
N SER A 192 -31.00 14.54 -31.16
CA SER A 192 -30.80 13.68 -32.33
C SER A 192 -31.72 12.46 -32.35
N LEU A 193 -32.42 12.14 -31.25
CA LEU A 193 -33.45 11.10 -31.21
C LEU A 193 -34.79 11.53 -31.84
N GLY A 194 -34.97 12.81 -32.17
CA GLY A 194 -36.19 13.34 -32.79
C GLY A 194 -37.44 13.07 -31.94
N ASP A 195 -38.49 12.54 -32.56
CA ASP A 195 -39.79 12.26 -31.91
C ASP A 195 -39.73 11.22 -30.79
N ARG A 196 -38.65 10.43 -30.73
CA ARG A 196 -38.39 9.49 -29.64
C ARG A 196 -37.79 10.16 -28.42
N ALA A 197 -37.34 11.40 -28.52
CA ALA A 197 -36.77 12.16 -27.40
C ALA A 197 -37.84 12.36 -26.32
N THR A 198 -37.71 11.63 -25.21
CA THR A 198 -38.53 11.83 -24.01
C THR A 198 -37.67 12.28 -22.84
N PRO A 199 -38.19 13.15 -21.96
CA PRO A 199 -37.49 13.52 -20.74
C PRO A 199 -37.05 12.34 -19.86
N GLU A 200 -37.75 11.21 -19.94
CA GLU A 200 -37.37 10.00 -19.20
C GLU A 200 -36.12 9.34 -19.79
N LEU A 201 -36.04 9.25 -21.13
CA LEU A 201 -34.81 8.81 -21.81
C LEU A 201 -33.66 9.77 -21.53
N PHE A 202 -33.88 11.08 -21.50
CA PHE A 202 -32.85 12.05 -21.14
C PHE A 202 -32.30 11.78 -19.74
N LYS A 203 -33.17 11.60 -18.74
CA LYS A 203 -32.75 11.22 -17.39
C LYS A 203 -31.97 9.90 -17.37
N SER A 204 -32.43 8.88 -18.11
CA SER A 204 -31.74 7.60 -18.21
C SER A 204 -30.32 7.76 -18.78
N VAL A 205 -30.18 8.56 -19.84
CA VAL A 205 -28.86 8.89 -20.43
C VAL A 205 -27.99 9.63 -19.42
N MET A 206 -28.55 10.58 -18.68
CA MET A 206 -27.81 11.29 -17.64
C MET A 206 -27.30 10.34 -16.54
N HIS A 207 -28.17 9.46 -16.03
CA HIS A 207 -27.79 8.47 -15.02
C HIS A 207 -26.73 7.50 -15.55
N ALA A 208 -26.87 7.01 -16.77
CA ALA A 208 -25.89 6.15 -17.42
C ALA A 208 -24.54 6.85 -17.60
N PHE A 209 -24.55 8.10 -18.07
CA PHE A 209 -23.34 8.92 -18.20
C PHE A 209 -22.62 9.08 -16.86
N ARG A 210 -23.35 9.45 -15.80
CA ARG A 210 -22.79 9.58 -14.45
C ARG A 210 -22.15 8.28 -13.97
N HIS A 211 -22.86 7.15 -14.14
CA HIS A 211 -22.36 5.84 -13.73
C HIS A 211 -21.06 5.47 -14.47
N VAL A 212 -21.05 5.61 -15.79
CA VAL A 212 -19.87 5.31 -16.62
C VAL A 212 -18.70 6.23 -16.28
N PHE A 213 -18.96 7.53 -16.13
CA PHE A 213 -17.92 8.51 -15.75
C PHE A 213 -17.29 8.13 -14.42
N GLN A 214 -18.09 7.88 -13.38
CA GLN A 214 -17.57 7.53 -12.05
C GLN A 214 -16.76 6.22 -12.09
N ALA A 215 -17.23 5.21 -12.81
CA ALA A 215 -16.51 3.94 -12.97
C ALA A 215 -15.15 4.14 -13.68
N LYS A 216 -15.12 4.91 -14.76
CA LYS A 216 -13.89 5.20 -15.52
C LYS A 216 -12.94 6.09 -14.74
N SER A 217 -13.41 7.16 -14.11
CA SER A 217 -12.60 8.04 -13.26
C SER A 217 -11.96 7.28 -12.10
N LYS A 218 -12.72 6.39 -11.44
CA LYS A 218 -12.18 5.52 -10.40
C LYS A 218 -11.08 4.59 -10.93
N ALA A 219 -11.34 3.88 -12.03
CA ALA A 219 -10.36 2.97 -12.62
C ALA A 219 -9.07 3.69 -13.07
N THR A 220 -9.20 4.87 -13.69
CA THR A 220 -8.06 5.70 -14.09
C THR A 220 -7.28 6.19 -12.87
N ARG A 221 -7.98 6.62 -11.80
CA ARG A 221 -7.35 7.07 -10.55
C ARG A 221 -6.58 5.94 -9.87
N GLU A 222 -7.15 4.75 -9.78
CA GLU A 222 -6.47 3.57 -9.24
C GLU A 222 -5.24 3.19 -10.08
N SER A 223 -5.36 3.25 -11.41
CA SER A 223 -4.22 3.00 -12.31
C SER A 223 -3.12 4.04 -12.14
N SER A 224 -3.48 5.32 -12.02
CA SER A 224 -2.55 6.42 -11.78
C SER A 224 -1.84 6.28 -10.43
N GLN A 225 -2.57 5.94 -9.36
CA GLN A 225 -1.99 5.69 -8.04
C GLN A 225 -1.02 4.51 -8.04
N ARG A 226 -1.39 3.41 -8.70
CA ARG A 226 -0.52 2.24 -8.86
C ARG A 226 0.75 2.60 -9.62
N LEU A 227 0.63 3.35 -10.72
CA LEU A 227 1.77 3.79 -11.52
C LEU A 227 2.69 4.71 -10.71
N SER A 228 2.12 5.66 -9.97
CA SER A 228 2.86 6.57 -9.10
C SER A 228 3.61 5.81 -8.01
N ALA A 229 2.96 4.86 -7.34
CA ALA A 229 3.62 4.02 -6.32
C ALA A 229 4.74 3.17 -6.92
N GLY A 230 4.54 2.62 -8.12
CA GLY A 230 5.56 1.88 -8.86
C GLY A 230 6.76 2.75 -9.23
N LEU A 231 6.52 3.99 -9.67
CA LEU A 231 7.58 4.95 -9.99
C LEU A 231 8.39 5.33 -8.75
N THR A 232 7.72 5.58 -7.62
CA THR A 232 8.40 5.84 -6.33
C THR A 232 9.30 4.66 -5.94
N LYS A 233 8.81 3.42 -6.04
CA LYS A 233 9.61 2.22 -5.74
C LYS A 233 10.81 2.04 -6.67
N LEU A 234 10.66 2.40 -7.95
CA LEU A 234 11.75 2.33 -8.92
C LEU A 234 12.83 3.37 -8.59
N ASN A 235 12.44 4.59 -8.23
CA ASN A 235 13.37 5.62 -7.78
C ASN A 235 14.11 5.21 -6.49
N GLU A 236 13.39 4.66 -5.49
CA GLU A 236 14.02 4.14 -4.26
C GLU A 236 15.03 3.01 -4.57
N ALA A 237 14.70 2.10 -5.50
CA ALA A 237 15.59 1.03 -5.90
C ALA A 237 16.84 1.57 -6.62
N GLN A 238 16.67 2.58 -7.48
CA GLN A 238 17.78 3.24 -8.16
C GLN A 238 18.76 3.87 -7.16
N GLU A 239 18.25 4.62 -6.17
CA GLU A 239 19.06 5.21 -5.11
C GLU A 239 19.82 4.14 -4.30
N GLN A 240 19.16 3.02 -3.98
CA GLN A 240 19.78 1.92 -3.24
C GLN A 240 20.87 1.21 -4.06
N VAL A 241 20.66 1.03 -5.37
CA VAL A 241 21.67 0.45 -6.27
C VAL A 241 22.88 1.38 -6.38
N ASP A 242 22.66 2.70 -6.52
CA ASP A 242 23.73 3.68 -6.58
C ASP A 242 24.55 3.71 -5.30
N LYS A 243 23.89 3.65 -4.13
CA LYS A 243 24.57 3.53 -2.83
C LYS A 243 25.39 2.23 -2.71
N THR A 244 24.78 1.09 -3.06
CA THR A 244 25.47 -0.21 -2.99
C THR A 244 26.68 -0.25 -3.93
N LYS A 245 26.59 0.37 -5.10
CA LYS A 245 27.71 0.48 -6.04
C LYS A 245 28.89 1.26 -5.45
N LEU A 246 28.64 2.35 -4.72
CA LEU A 246 29.68 3.09 -4.00
C LEU A 246 30.31 2.25 -2.88
N GLU A 247 29.49 1.58 -2.06
CA GLU A 247 29.98 0.71 -0.98
C GLU A 247 30.84 -0.44 -1.51
N VAL A 248 30.45 -1.05 -2.64
CA VAL A 248 31.22 -2.11 -3.30
C VAL A 248 32.58 -1.57 -3.77
N GLN A 249 32.61 -0.37 -4.37
CA GLN A 249 33.87 0.25 -4.80
C GLN A 249 34.81 0.53 -3.62
N GLU A 250 34.29 1.00 -2.49
CA GLU A 250 35.09 1.19 -1.27
C GLU A 250 35.63 -0.13 -0.72
N LYS A 251 34.78 -1.16 -0.63
CA LYS A 251 35.22 -2.49 -0.15
C LYS A 251 36.23 -3.15 -1.08
N MET A 252 36.13 -2.97 -2.39
CA MET A 252 37.14 -3.49 -3.33
C MET A 252 38.53 -2.90 -3.05
N LYS A 253 38.61 -1.59 -2.79
CA LYS A 253 39.89 -0.94 -2.41
C LYS A 253 40.42 -1.48 -1.08
N GLU A 254 39.55 -1.73 -0.12
CA GLU A 254 39.97 -2.28 1.18
C GLU A 254 40.48 -3.73 1.04
N VAL A 255 39.82 -4.55 0.22
CA VAL A 255 40.25 -5.92 -0.08
C VAL A 255 41.60 -5.90 -0.78
N GLU A 256 41.80 -5.04 -1.77
CA GLU A 256 43.08 -4.92 -2.48
C GLU A 256 44.21 -4.54 -1.52
N ARG A 257 43.99 -3.58 -0.60
CA ARG A 257 44.96 -3.23 0.45
C ARG A 257 45.27 -4.42 1.37
N LYS A 258 44.26 -5.16 1.82
CA LYS A 258 44.48 -6.33 2.69
C LYS A 258 45.15 -7.47 1.94
N GLN A 259 44.90 -7.62 0.64
CA GLN A 259 45.56 -8.59 -0.21
C GLN A 259 47.05 -8.25 -0.34
N THR A 260 47.39 -6.98 -0.60
CA THR A 260 48.80 -6.55 -0.66
C THR A 260 49.50 -6.74 0.69
N GLU A 261 48.85 -6.39 1.80
CA GLU A 261 49.41 -6.62 3.15
C GLU A 261 49.62 -8.12 3.44
N ALA A 262 48.68 -8.97 3.02
CA ALA A 262 48.79 -10.41 3.20
C ALA A 262 49.90 -11.02 2.33
N ASP A 263 50.02 -10.57 1.08
CA ASP A 263 51.05 -11.01 0.14
C ASP A 263 52.45 -10.58 0.64
N GLU A 264 52.59 -9.35 1.15
CA GLU A 264 53.83 -8.86 1.80
C GLU A 264 54.22 -9.73 2.99
N ALA A 265 53.28 -9.99 3.90
CA ALA A 265 53.52 -10.87 5.06
C ALA A 265 53.91 -12.29 4.64
N LEU A 266 53.30 -12.82 3.58
CA LEU A 266 53.65 -14.15 3.04
C LEU A 266 55.08 -14.17 2.50
N THR A 267 55.50 -13.08 1.85
CA THR A 267 56.86 -12.91 1.31
C THR A 267 57.89 -12.86 2.45
N GLU A 268 57.58 -12.14 3.52
CA GLU A 268 58.43 -12.07 4.72
C GLU A 268 58.55 -13.44 5.41
N ILE A 269 57.45 -14.20 5.51
CA ILE A 269 57.47 -15.57 6.05
C ILE A 269 58.34 -16.48 5.17
N GLN A 270 58.24 -16.37 3.84
CA GLN A 270 59.07 -17.17 2.92
C GLN A 270 60.56 -16.84 3.06
N GLN A 271 60.91 -15.56 3.19
CA GLN A 271 62.29 -15.13 3.45
C GLN A 271 62.80 -15.67 4.79
N ASN A 272 62.04 -15.47 5.87
CA ASN A 272 62.40 -15.97 7.20
C ASN A 272 62.54 -17.50 7.22
N MET A 273 61.68 -18.24 6.51
CA MET A 273 61.79 -19.70 6.37
C MET A 273 63.05 -20.12 5.59
N ALA A 274 63.40 -19.40 4.53
CA ALA A 274 64.62 -19.68 3.76
C ALA A 274 65.88 -19.40 4.59
N ASP A 275 65.93 -18.27 5.30
CA ASP A 275 67.03 -17.91 6.18
C ASP A 275 67.18 -18.91 7.33
N SER A 276 66.07 -19.35 7.92
CA SER A 276 66.08 -20.36 8.98
C SER A 276 66.55 -21.73 8.46
N ALA A 277 66.20 -22.10 7.23
CA ALA A 277 66.69 -23.33 6.60
C ALA A 277 68.20 -23.25 6.32
N ASP A 278 68.71 -22.12 5.82
CA ASP A 278 70.13 -21.88 5.57
C ASP A 278 70.95 -21.89 6.89
N GLN A 279 70.42 -21.27 7.95
CA GLN A 279 71.01 -21.36 9.29
C GLN A 279 71.04 -22.80 9.82
N ARG A 280 69.96 -23.58 9.61
CA ARG A 280 69.89 -24.97 10.03
C ARG A 280 70.91 -25.85 9.30
N GLN A 281 71.08 -25.63 7.99
CA GLN A 281 72.10 -26.32 7.20
C GLN A 281 73.52 -26.00 7.69
N LYS A 282 73.84 -24.72 7.90
CA LYS A 282 75.14 -24.30 8.45
C LYS A 282 75.41 -24.89 9.83
N ALA A 283 74.38 -24.96 10.69
CA ALA A 283 74.49 -25.57 12.01
C ALA A 283 74.78 -27.08 11.91
N GLU A 284 74.12 -27.80 11.00
CA GLU A 284 74.40 -29.23 10.74
C GLU A 284 75.84 -29.44 10.24
N GLU A 285 76.33 -28.63 9.29
CA GLU A 285 77.71 -28.69 8.81
C GLU A 285 78.73 -28.44 9.93
N LEU A 286 78.49 -27.42 10.78
CA LEU A 286 79.33 -27.13 11.95
C LEU A 286 79.34 -28.28 12.97
N THR A 287 78.19 -28.93 13.21
CA THR A 287 78.14 -30.08 14.13
C THR A 287 78.92 -31.28 13.60
N GLN A 288 78.90 -31.53 12.28
CA GLN A 288 79.70 -32.60 11.68
C GLN A 288 81.21 -32.31 11.84
N GLN A 289 81.65 -31.07 11.59
CA GLN A 289 83.05 -30.68 11.78
C GLN A 289 83.50 -30.82 13.24
N LEU A 290 82.66 -30.40 14.18
CA LEU A 290 82.94 -30.54 15.62
C LEU A 290 83.07 -31.99 16.06
N ASP A 291 82.25 -32.90 15.52
CA ASP A 291 82.36 -34.33 15.85
C ASP A 291 83.61 -34.98 15.25
N GLU A 292 84.04 -34.54 14.07
CA GLU A 292 85.32 -34.95 13.47
C GLU A 292 86.51 -34.49 14.34
N GLU A 293 86.51 -33.21 14.76
CA GLU A 293 87.56 -32.65 15.61
C GLU A 293 87.60 -33.30 17.00
N LYS A 294 86.46 -33.59 17.61
CA LYS A 294 86.38 -34.31 18.90
C LYS A 294 87.04 -35.68 18.84
N LYS A 295 86.87 -36.43 17.74
CA LYS A 295 87.53 -37.74 17.56
C LYS A 295 89.06 -37.58 17.52
N VAL A 296 89.55 -36.56 16.81
CA VAL A 296 90.99 -36.28 16.72
C VAL A 296 91.57 -35.88 18.08
N ILE A 297 90.83 -35.08 18.85
CA ILE A 297 91.25 -34.66 20.20
C ILE A 297 91.29 -35.86 21.16
N ALA A 298 90.29 -36.74 21.12
CA ALA A 298 90.22 -37.93 21.97
C ALA A 298 91.43 -38.87 21.78
N VAL A 299 91.84 -39.10 20.52
CA VAL A 299 93.03 -39.91 20.20
C VAL A 299 94.31 -39.26 20.73
N LYS A 300 94.41 -37.93 20.67
CA LYS A 300 95.57 -37.20 21.19
C LYS A 300 95.62 -37.19 22.72
N SER A 301 94.49 -37.02 23.40
CA SER A 301 94.45 -37.04 24.87
C SER A 301 94.83 -38.40 25.44
N GLU A 302 94.34 -39.50 24.85
CA GLU A 302 94.64 -40.85 25.31
C GLU A 302 96.15 -41.17 25.22
N LYS A 303 96.80 -40.70 24.16
CA LYS A 303 98.26 -40.86 24.00
C LYS A 303 99.05 -40.06 25.03
N ILE A 304 98.64 -38.82 25.31
CA ILE A 304 99.30 -37.96 26.31
C ILE A 304 99.11 -38.52 27.72
N GLU A 305 97.90 -39.01 28.05
CA GLU A 305 97.58 -39.54 29.38
C GLU A 305 98.35 -40.84 29.69
N SER A 306 98.55 -41.69 28.68
CA SER A 306 99.45 -42.86 28.76
C SER A 306 100.90 -42.46 29.10
N GLU A 307 101.47 -41.48 28.37
CA GLU A 307 102.83 -41.02 28.59
C GLU A 307 102.99 -40.35 29.97
N LEU A 308 101.98 -39.58 30.42
CA LEU A 308 102.02 -38.89 31.71
C LEU A 308 101.98 -39.86 32.90
N SER A 309 101.22 -40.96 32.81
CA SER A 309 101.07 -41.95 33.89
C SER A 309 102.38 -42.67 34.26
N THR A 310 103.31 -42.74 33.30
CA THR A 310 104.61 -43.40 33.50
C THR A 310 105.59 -42.48 34.23
N ILE A 311 105.51 -41.16 33.99
CA ILE A 311 106.46 -40.17 34.50
C ILE A 311 106.04 -39.60 35.86
N THR A 312 104.73 -39.43 36.10
CA THR A 312 104.20 -38.87 37.37
C THR A 312 104.66 -39.59 38.65
N PRO A 313 104.68 -40.94 38.74
CA PRO A 313 105.10 -41.60 39.98
C PRO A 313 106.60 -41.41 40.28
N MET A 314 107.45 -41.28 39.26
CA MET A 314 108.88 -40.95 39.44
C MET A 314 109.07 -39.51 39.92
N LEU A 315 108.31 -38.56 39.38
CA LEU A 315 108.41 -37.14 39.75
C LEU A 315 107.94 -36.90 41.19
N GLU A 316 106.81 -37.49 41.59
CA GLU A 316 106.26 -37.28 42.93
C GLU A 316 107.14 -37.93 44.01
N ALA A 317 107.72 -39.10 43.73
CA ALA A 317 108.72 -39.74 44.61
C ALA A 317 109.99 -38.88 44.78
N ALA A 318 110.47 -38.25 43.70
CA ALA A 318 111.61 -37.34 43.77
C ALA A 318 111.27 -36.05 44.54
N ARG A 319 110.06 -35.49 44.36
CA ARG A 319 109.59 -34.30 45.07
C ARG A 319 109.45 -34.55 46.58
N GLU A 320 108.92 -35.70 46.97
CA GLU A 320 108.77 -36.07 48.39
C GLU A 320 110.14 -36.23 49.05
N ALA A 321 111.10 -36.87 48.38
CA ALA A 321 112.47 -37.00 48.84
C ALA A 321 113.18 -35.64 49.03
N VAL A 322 112.96 -34.67 48.13
CA VAL A 322 113.50 -33.30 48.27
C VAL A 322 112.82 -32.55 49.43
N SER A 323 111.52 -32.73 49.65
CA SER A 323 110.80 -32.10 50.78
C SER A 323 111.26 -32.61 52.15
N GLY A 324 111.79 -33.84 52.22
CA GLY A 324 112.30 -34.46 53.44
C GLY A 324 113.68 -33.98 53.89
N ILE A 325 114.36 -33.11 53.13
CA ILE A 325 115.70 -32.62 53.48
C ILE A 325 115.59 -31.62 54.63
N LYS A 326 116.13 -32.00 55.80
CA LYS A 326 116.16 -31.14 56.99
C LYS A 326 117.10 -29.95 56.78
N SER A 327 116.69 -28.77 57.26
CA SER A 327 117.46 -27.53 57.18
C SER A 327 118.82 -27.61 57.89
N GLU A 328 118.94 -28.45 58.92
CA GLU A 328 120.19 -28.75 59.63
C GLU A 328 121.26 -29.28 58.67
N ASN A 329 120.91 -30.23 57.80
CA ASN A 329 121.83 -30.82 56.81
C ASN A 329 122.29 -29.79 55.77
N LEU A 330 121.39 -28.88 55.35
CA LEU A 330 121.72 -27.79 54.43
C LEU A 330 122.64 -26.75 55.10
N ASN A 331 122.43 -26.47 56.39
CA ASN A 331 123.25 -25.54 57.17
C ASN A 331 124.67 -26.09 57.40
N GLU A 332 124.83 -27.40 57.63
CA GLU A 332 126.14 -28.05 57.72
C GLU A 332 126.91 -27.89 56.41
N ILE A 333 126.29 -28.19 55.27
CA ILE A 333 126.90 -28.03 53.95
C ILE A 333 127.31 -26.58 53.70
N ARG A 334 126.47 -25.60 54.07
CA ARG A 334 126.76 -24.16 53.94
C ARG A 334 127.94 -23.68 54.80
N SER A 335 128.27 -24.42 55.87
CA SER A 335 129.34 -24.07 56.81
C SER A 335 130.72 -24.56 56.38
N LEU A 336 130.80 -25.44 55.38
CA LEU A 336 132.06 -26.00 54.89
C LEU A 336 132.89 -24.94 54.15
N LYS A 337 134.17 -24.80 54.53
CA LYS A 337 135.12 -23.88 53.86
C LYS A 337 135.39 -24.25 52.40
N THR A 338 135.37 -25.54 52.09
CA THR A 338 135.51 -26.10 50.74
C THR A 338 134.61 -27.33 50.63
N PRO A 339 133.72 -27.41 49.62
CA PRO A 339 132.79 -28.51 49.48
C PRO A 339 133.52 -29.76 48.95
N PRO A 340 133.16 -30.96 49.44
CA PRO A 340 133.50 -32.21 48.76
C PRO A 340 132.90 -32.24 47.34
N GLU A 341 133.64 -32.82 46.39
CA GLU A 341 133.30 -32.90 44.96
C GLU A 341 131.85 -33.36 44.66
N PRO A 342 131.29 -34.41 45.33
CA PRO A 342 129.92 -34.87 45.04
C PRO A 342 128.82 -33.86 45.40
N ILE A 343 129.04 -33.02 46.41
CA ILE A 343 128.07 -32.00 46.84
C ILE A 343 128.06 -30.84 45.85
N ARG A 344 129.24 -30.50 45.32
CA ARG A 344 129.40 -29.46 44.31
C ARG A 344 128.66 -29.83 43.02
N ASP A 345 128.81 -31.05 42.52
CA ASP A 345 128.18 -31.48 41.26
C ASP A 345 126.64 -31.45 41.33
N VAL A 346 126.06 -31.91 42.45
CA VAL A 346 124.60 -31.90 42.65
C VAL A 346 124.06 -30.47 42.78
N LEU A 347 124.73 -29.60 43.55
CA LEU A 347 124.33 -28.19 43.68
C LEU A 347 124.50 -27.41 42.38
N GLU A 348 125.57 -27.67 41.62
CA GLU A 348 125.79 -27.10 40.30
C GLU A 348 124.69 -27.50 39.32
N GLY A 349 124.29 -28.78 39.31
CA GLY A 349 123.17 -29.27 38.51
C GLY A 349 121.82 -28.62 38.86
N VAL A 350 121.52 -28.47 40.16
CA VAL A 350 120.28 -27.81 40.62
C VAL A 350 120.28 -26.32 40.30
N LEU A 351 121.40 -25.61 40.52
CA LEU A 351 121.52 -24.19 40.19
C LEU A 351 121.44 -23.94 38.69
N GLY A 352 122.00 -24.83 37.88
CA GLY A 352 121.84 -24.79 36.42
C GLY A 352 120.39 -24.94 35.97
N LEU A 353 119.63 -25.87 36.56
CA LEU A 353 118.19 -26.03 36.30
C LEU A 353 117.34 -24.84 36.80
N LEU A 354 117.79 -24.17 37.86
CA LEU A 354 117.19 -22.92 38.37
C LEU A 354 117.66 -21.66 37.61
N GLY A 355 118.57 -21.79 36.64
CA GLY A 355 119.03 -20.72 35.77
C GLY A 355 120.15 -19.82 36.32
N VAL A 356 120.83 -20.21 37.40
CA VAL A 356 121.95 -19.46 37.99
C VAL A 356 123.28 -19.98 37.41
N GLN A 357 124.06 -19.10 36.76
CA GLN A 357 125.30 -19.49 36.07
C GLN A 357 126.60 -19.34 36.90
N ASP A 358 126.53 -18.73 38.09
CA ASP A 358 127.71 -18.59 38.94
C ASP A 358 127.95 -19.88 39.75
N THR A 359 128.84 -20.74 39.24
CA THR A 359 129.14 -22.05 39.83
C THR A 359 130.36 -22.04 40.76
N THR A 360 130.75 -20.86 41.24
CA THR A 360 131.78 -20.75 42.29
C THR A 360 131.17 -21.07 43.66
N TRP A 361 131.89 -21.78 44.54
CA TRP A 361 131.37 -22.17 45.86
C TRP A 361 130.89 -20.97 46.70
N SER A 362 131.52 -19.80 46.52
CA SER A 362 131.09 -18.53 47.09
C SER A 362 129.73 -18.05 46.59
N GLY A 363 129.37 -18.31 45.32
CA GLY A 363 128.05 -18.02 44.76
C GLY A 363 127.01 -19.12 45.03
N MET A 364 127.45 -20.36 45.31
CA MET A 364 126.58 -21.48 45.71
C MET A 364 126.14 -21.44 47.19
N ARG A 365 126.85 -20.68 48.04
CA ARG A 365 126.59 -20.52 49.47
C ARG A 365 125.52 -19.47 49.76
#